data_AF-A0A9P8TBS2-F1
#
_entry.id   AF-A0A9P8TBS2-F1
#
_cell.length_a   1.000
_cell.length_b   1.000
_cell.length_c   1.000
_cell.angle_alpha   90.00
_cell.angle_beta   90.00
_cell.angle_gamma   90.00
#
_symmetry.space_group_name_H-M   'P 1'
#
loop_
_entity.id
_entity.type
_entity.pdbx_description
1 polymer ?
#
loop_
_entity_poly.entity_id
_entity_poly.type
_entity_poly.pdbx_seq_one_letter_code
_entity_poly.pdbx_strand_id
1 'polypeptide(L)'
;MFSLTKSVIRSQTFQSLRFQSTQAYKDSIALLKTDLKKSMLAKDTIKRDTIKGLLSNIKNKEIDAKPSQHNEFLLYELFNKNINQRKDSVKEYQKLNRKDLSDKEILEIEIIQNYLNSLPVASSEEIESKVKEFLIEILRKEPNLKLNQIFGKLNWNQIKIDWKASESQVKSQIVKLFKELSKQN
;
A
#
# COMPACT_ATOMS: atom_id res chain seq x y z
N MET A 1 -65.57 -3.66 23.33
CA MET A 1 -64.67 -2.51 23.14
C MET A 1 -63.24 -3.00 23.36
N PHE A 2 -62.63 -3.64 22.35
CA PHE A 2 -61.28 -4.21 22.47
C PHE A 2 -60.34 -3.40 21.57
N SER A 3 -59.42 -2.65 22.18
CA SER A 3 -58.42 -1.85 21.46
C SER A 3 -57.28 -2.76 21.00
N LEU A 4 -57.12 -2.88 19.68
CA LEU A 4 -55.95 -3.49 19.06
C LEU A 4 -54.78 -2.52 19.16
N THR A 5 -53.87 -2.75 20.10
CA THR A 5 -52.57 -2.08 20.13
C THR A 5 -51.73 -2.64 18.97
N LYS A 6 -51.57 -1.86 17.91
CA LYS A 6 -50.62 -2.15 16.84
C LYS A 6 -49.21 -2.14 17.43
N SER A 7 -48.67 -3.33 17.71
CA SER A 7 -47.25 -3.50 17.99
C SER A 7 -46.45 -3.06 16.77
N VAL A 8 -45.84 -1.87 16.86
CA VAL A 8 -44.90 -1.38 15.86
C VAL A 8 -43.61 -2.19 16.03
N ILE A 9 -43.54 -3.32 15.34
CA ILE A 9 -42.28 -4.05 15.16
C ILE A 9 -41.42 -3.16 14.27
N ARG A 10 -40.55 -2.37 14.89
CA ARG A 10 -39.49 -1.63 14.20
C ARG A 10 -38.63 -2.67 13.50
N SER A 11 -38.79 -2.83 12.20
CA SER A 11 -37.89 -3.64 11.39
C SER A 11 -36.49 -3.09 11.62
N GLN A 12 -35.64 -3.88 12.29
CA GLN A 12 -34.23 -3.57 12.32
C GLN A 12 -33.76 -3.68 10.87
N THR A 13 -33.63 -2.54 10.20
CA THR A 13 -32.85 -2.48 8.98
C THR A 13 -31.44 -2.87 9.39
N PHE A 14 -31.07 -4.12 9.10
CA PHE A 14 -29.67 -4.51 9.06
C PHE A 14 -29.03 -3.62 8.00
N GLN A 15 -28.50 -2.47 8.43
CA GLN A 15 -27.54 -1.74 7.63
C GLN A 15 -26.35 -2.68 7.49
N SER A 16 -26.28 -3.39 6.36
CA SER A 16 -25.08 -4.11 5.98
C SER A 16 -23.97 -3.07 5.87
N LEU A 17 -23.14 -2.95 6.91
CA LEU A 17 -21.85 -2.28 6.79
C LEU A 17 -21.07 -3.10 5.77
N ARG A 18 -21.12 -2.71 4.50
CA ARG A 18 -20.25 -3.29 3.49
C ARG A 18 -18.83 -2.95 3.93
N PHE A 19 -18.10 -3.97 4.40
CA PHE A 19 -16.69 -3.84 4.71
C PHE A 19 -15.97 -3.38 3.44
N GLN A 20 -15.59 -2.10 3.37
CA GLN A 20 -15.00 -1.52 2.15
C GLN A 20 -13.50 -1.78 2.02
N SER A 21 -13.01 -2.91 2.54
CA SER A 21 -11.60 -3.29 2.43
C SER A 21 -11.38 -4.61 1.70
N THR A 22 -10.25 -4.70 0.99
CA THR A 22 -9.86 -5.90 0.26
C THR A 22 -9.53 -7.05 1.21
N GLN A 23 -9.60 -8.29 0.74
CA GLN A 23 -9.26 -9.44 1.57
C GLN A 23 -7.78 -9.42 2.00
N ALA A 24 -6.88 -9.12 1.07
CA ALA A 24 -5.45 -8.97 1.34
C ALA A 24 -5.15 -7.92 2.44
N TYR A 25 -5.90 -6.81 2.46
CA TYR A 25 -5.79 -5.80 3.52
C TYR A 25 -6.14 -6.38 4.90
N LYS A 26 -7.26 -7.11 4.99
CA LYS A 26 -7.71 -7.74 6.24
C LYS A 26 -6.71 -8.79 6.73
N ASP A 27 -6.22 -9.62 5.83
CA ASP A 27 -5.26 -10.68 6.14
C ASP A 27 -3.95 -10.09 6.69
N SER A 28 -3.48 -8.99 6.10
CA SER A 28 -2.28 -8.28 6.55
C SER A 28 -2.44 -7.72 7.96
N ILE A 29 -3.58 -7.12 8.28
CA ILE A 29 -3.86 -6.63 9.65
C ILE A 29 -3.98 -7.78 10.64
N ALA A 30 -4.61 -8.89 10.24
CA ALA A 30 -4.71 -10.08 11.08
C ALA A 30 -3.33 -10.69 11.37
N LEU A 31 -2.45 -10.73 10.37
CA LEU A 31 -1.06 -11.16 10.51
C LEU A 31 -0.29 -10.25 11.49
N LEU A 32 -0.35 -8.93 11.30
CA LEU A 32 0.31 -7.97 12.21
C LEU A 32 -0.16 -8.12 13.66
N LYS A 33 -1.48 -8.28 13.89
CA LYS A 33 -2.02 -8.50 15.24
C LYS A 33 -1.55 -9.82 15.84
N THR A 34 -1.49 -10.87 15.03
CA THR A 34 -1.01 -12.19 15.46
C THR A 34 0.46 -12.13 15.84
N ASP A 35 1.27 -11.48 15.00
CA ASP A 35 2.71 -11.33 15.24
C ASP A 35 3.02 -10.39 16.39
N LEU A 36 2.17 -9.37 16.64
CA LEU A 36 2.27 -8.55 17.85
C LEU A 36 2.11 -9.40 19.12
N LYS A 37 1.12 -10.31 19.13
CA LYS A 37 0.94 -11.23 20.26
C LYS A 37 2.15 -12.15 20.43
N LYS A 38 2.69 -12.68 19.34
CA LYS A 38 3.89 -13.53 19.35
C LYS A 38 5.12 -12.78 19.86
N SER A 39 5.37 -11.54 19.41
CA SER A 39 6.53 -10.75 19.84
C SER A 39 6.44 -10.38 21.32
N MET A 40 5.24 -10.12 21.84
CA MET A 40 5.02 -9.93 23.28
C MET A 40 5.38 -11.17 24.09
N LEU A 41 4.98 -12.37 23.63
CA LEU A 41 5.31 -13.63 24.29
C LEU A 41 6.81 -13.94 24.24
N ALA A 42 7.44 -13.69 23.09
CA ALA A 42 8.88 -13.87 22.88
C ALA A 42 9.74 -12.78 23.56
N LYS A 43 9.11 -11.75 24.16
CA LYS A 43 9.78 -10.55 24.72
C LYS A 43 10.67 -9.83 23.70
N ASP A 44 10.37 -9.94 22.42
CA ASP A 44 11.05 -9.22 21.35
C ASP A 44 10.52 -7.77 21.30
N THR A 45 11.27 -6.87 21.95
CA THR A 45 10.87 -5.47 22.12
C THR A 45 10.91 -4.71 20.80
N ILE A 46 11.91 -4.95 19.96
CA ILE A 46 12.08 -4.28 18.67
C ILE A 46 10.88 -4.62 17.78
N LYS A 47 10.62 -5.91 17.55
CA LYS A 47 9.50 -6.34 16.70
C LYS A 47 8.15 -5.89 17.25
N ARG A 48 7.95 -5.97 18.57
CA ARG A 48 6.72 -5.49 19.22
C ARG A 48 6.49 -4.00 18.93
N ASP A 49 7.50 -3.18 19.13
CA ASP A 49 7.37 -1.73 19.01
C ASP A 49 7.21 -1.29 17.55
N THR A 50 7.93 -1.93 16.62
CA THR A 50 7.74 -1.72 15.18
C THR A 50 6.32 -2.07 14.73
N ILE A 51 5.79 -3.24 15.13
CA ILE A 51 4.43 -3.66 14.75
C ILE A 51 3.37 -2.72 15.35
N LYS A 52 3.54 -2.28 16.60
CA LYS A 52 2.64 -1.28 17.21
C LYS A 52 2.66 0.04 16.45
N GLY A 53 3.84 0.51 16.07
CA GLY A 53 4.00 1.71 15.25
C GLY A 53 3.28 1.59 13.90
N LEU A 54 3.45 0.46 13.21
CA LEU A 54 2.74 0.17 11.96
C LEU A 54 1.22 0.19 12.14
N LEU A 55 0.69 -0.50 13.16
CA LEU A 55 -0.75 -0.53 13.42
C LEU A 55 -1.32 0.86 13.72
N SER A 56 -0.60 1.69 14.49
CA SER A 56 -0.98 3.09 14.73
C SER A 56 -0.98 3.91 13.45
N ASN A 57 0.05 3.77 12.62
CA ASN A 57 0.14 4.45 11.33
C ASN A 57 -0.96 4.02 10.36
N ILE A 58 -1.33 2.74 10.35
CA ILE A 58 -2.46 2.22 9.57
C ILE A 58 -3.74 2.89 10.05
N LYS A 59 -4.01 2.90 11.36
CA LYS A 59 -5.21 3.52 11.95
C LYS A 59 -5.30 5.02 11.64
N ASN A 60 -4.19 5.75 11.73
CA ASN A 60 -4.17 7.17 11.36
C ASN A 60 -4.53 7.34 9.88
N LYS A 61 -3.97 6.50 9.01
CA LYS A 61 -4.30 6.51 7.59
C LYS A 61 -5.76 6.13 7.30
N GLU A 62 -6.37 5.24 8.08
CA GLU A 62 -7.80 4.89 8.00
C GLU A 62 -8.71 6.05 8.40
N ILE A 63 -8.26 6.92 9.31
CA ILE A 63 -8.99 8.13 9.70
C ILE A 63 -8.93 9.17 8.56
N ASP A 64 -7.76 9.33 7.96
CA ASP A 64 -7.53 10.30 6.88
C ASP A 64 -8.15 9.88 5.54
N ALA A 65 -8.21 8.57 5.27
CA ALA A 65 -8.66 8.00 4.01
C ALA A 65 -10.16 7.68 4.01
N LYS A 66 -10.75 7.64 2.81
CA LYS A 66 -12.12 7.13 2.66
C LYS A 66 -12.12 5.61 2.82
N PRO A 67 -13.16 5.00 3.41
CA PRO A 67 -13.22 3.55 3.59
C PRO A 67 -12.97 2.73 2.31
N SER A 68 -13.38 3.24 1.14
CA SER A 68 -13.15 2.63 -0.18
C SER A 68 -11.68 2.52 -0.60
N GLN A 69 -10.77 3.21 0.11
CA GLN A 69 -9.35 3.24 -0.17
C GLN A 69 -8.55 2.23 0.68
N HIS A 70 -9.21 1.50 1.59
CA HIS A 70 -8.57 0.50 2.45
C HIS A 70 -8.22 -0.77 1.66
N ASN A 71 -7.07 -0.75 1.00
CA ASN A 71 -6.59 -1.85 0.16
C ASN A 71 -5.08 -2.09 0.37
N GLU A 72 -4.58 -3.17 -0.23
CA GLU A 72 -3.18 -3.58 -0.19
C GLU A 72 -2.22 -2.51 -0.70
N PHE A 73 -2.65 -1.68 -1.66
CA PHE A 73 -1.85 -0.57 -2.19
C PHE A 73 -1.64 0.54 -1.17
N LEU A 74 -2.66 0.85 -0.37
CA LEU A 74 -2.54 1.82 0.72
C LEU A 74 -1.54 1.32 1.78
N LEU A 75 -1.58 0.02 2.11
CA LEU A 75 -0.59 -0.58 3.01
C LEU A 75 0.82 -0.52 2.42
N TYR A 76 0.97 -0.85 1.13
CA TYR A 76 2.24 -0.78 0.42
C TYR A 76 2.84 0.63 0.45
N GLU A 77 2.05 1.66 0.16
CA GLU A 77 2.47 3.06 0.23
C GLU A 77 2.90 3.45 1.65
N LEU A 78 2.10 3.05 2.65
CA LEU A 78 2.37 3.34 4.05
C LEU A 78 3.67 2.68 4.53
N PHE A 79 3.91 1.41 4.19
CA PHE A 79 5.12 0.69 4.58
C PHE A 79 6.35 1.27 3.91
N ASN A 80 6.29 1.61 2.61
CA ASN A 80 7.39 2.31 1.94
C ASN A 80 7.70 3.67 2.58
N LYS A 81 6.67 4.45 2.93
CA LYS A 81 6.86 5.72 3.64
C LYS A 81 7.60 5.50 4.96
N ASN A 82 7.21 4.49 5.73
CA ASN A 82 7.85 4.16 7.00
C ASN A 82 9.32 3.71 6.82
N ILE A 83 9.61 2.92 5.79
CA ILE A 83 10.97 2.49 5.46
C ILE A 83 11.83 3.70 5.09
N ASN A 84 11.31 4.61 4.24
CA ASN A 84 12.07 5.78 3.80
C ASN A 84 12.38 6.73 4.97
N GLN A 85 11.41 6.99 5.84
CA GLN A 85 11.62 7.80 7.04
C GLN A 85 12.74 7.23 7.91
N ARG A 86 12.74 5.91 8.15
CA ARG A 86 13.80 5.25 8.92
C ARG A 86 15.14 5.26 8.20
N LYS A 87 15.18 5.07 6.88
CA LYS A 87 16.41 5.18 6.08
C LYS A 87 17.05 6.57 6.22
N ASP A 88 16.24 7.62 6.28
CA ASP A 88 16.73 8.97 6.49
C ASP A 88 17.24 9.17 7.92
N SER A 89 16.55 8.63 8.93
CA SER A 89 17.05 8.58 10.32
C SER A 89 18.35 7.79 10.47
N VAL A 90 18.52 6.66 9.77
CA VAL A 90 19.77 5.88 9.75
C VAL A 90 20.93 6.75 9.27
N LYS A 91 20.76 7.47 8.16
CA LYS A 91 21.80 8.37 7.63
C LYS A 91 22.16 9.46 8.63
N GLU A 92 21.17 10.03 9.31
CA GLU A 92 21.38 11.07 10.31
C GLU A 92 22.14 10.54 11.54
N TYR A 93 21.74 9.36 12.07
CA TYR A 93 22.44 8.74 13.20
C TYR A 93 23.85 8.31 12.87
N GLN A 94 24.08 7.79 11.66
CA GLN A 94 25.42 7.47 11.17
C GLN A 94 26.30 8.73 11.07
N LYS A 95 25.74 9.85 10.57
CA LYS A 95 26.44 11.13 10.51
C LYS A 95 26.85 11.65 11.90
N LEU A 96 26.05 11.36 12.92
CA LEU A 96 26.32 11.72 14.33
C LEU A 96 27.12 10.65 15.10
N ASN A 97 27.67 9.64 14.41
CA ASN A 97 28.40 8.51 15.00
C ASN A 97 27.61 7.71 16.06
N ARG A 98 26.26 7.74 15.99
CA ARG A 98 25.36 6.99 16.87
C ARG A 98 24.97 5.65 16.28
N LYS A 99 25.92 4.72 16.30
CA LYS A 99 25.75 3.39 15.71
C LYS A 99 24.64 2.57 16.40
N ASP A 100 24.49 2.74 17.71
CA ASP A 100 23.45 2.11 18.52
C ASP A 100 22.03 2.38 17.98
N LEU A 101 21.76 3.62 17.58
CA LEU A 101 20.46 3.98 17.00
C LEU A 101 20.34 3.58 15.54
N SER A 102 21.41 3.71 14.75
CA SER A 102 21.36 3.30 13.35
C SER A 102 21.08 1.81 13.21
N ASP A 103 21.73 0.99 14.04
CA ASP A 103 21.56 -0.47 14.01
C ASP A 103 20.11 -0.85 14.40
N LYS A 104 19.53 -0.13 15.38
CA LYS A 104 18.13 -0.31 15.75
C LYS A 104 17.19 0.01 14.58
N GLU A 105 17.37 1.16 13.92
CA GLU A 105 16.53 1.56 12.79
C GLU A 105 16.66 0.60 11.61
N ILE A 106 17.85 0.04 11.35
CA ILE A 106 18.08 -0.97 10.32
C ILE A 106 17.26 -2.24 10.61
N LEU A 107 17.28 -2.73 11.86
CA LEU A 107 16.47 -3.88 12.27
C LEU A 107 14.96 -3.61 12.09
N GLU A 108 14.49 -2.40 12.42
CA GLU A 108 13.09 -2.04 12.18
C GLU A 108 12.75 -2.02 10.68
N ILE A 109 13.65 -1.50 9.83
CA ILE A 109 13.48 -1.51 8.37
C ILE A 109 13.32 -2.94 7.85
N GLU A 110 14.17 -3.87 8.28
CA GLU A 110 14.10 -5.28 7.87
C GLU A 110 12.76 -5.92 8.24
N ILE A 111 12.26 -5.65 9.44
CA ILE A 111 10.96 -6.14 9.90
C ILE A 111 9.83 -5.59 9.01
N ILE A 112 9.84 -4.30 8.70
CA ILE A 112 8.82 -3.68 7.83
C ILE A 112 8.92 -4.21 6.40
N GLN A 113 10.14 -4.43 5.90
CA GLN A 113 10.38 -4.97 4.56
C GLN A 113 9.79 -6.38 4.41
N ASN A 114 9.88 -7.22 5.45
CA ASN A 114 9.25 -8.54 5.45
C ASN A 114 7.73 -8.45 5.30
N TYR A 115 7.08 -7.50 6.00
CA TYR A 115 5.64 -7.28 5.85
C TYR A 115 5.28 -6.68 4.48
N LEU A 116 6.11 -5.78 3.94
CA LEU A 116 5.92 -5.23 2.60
C LEU A 116 5.96 -6.33 1.53
N ASN A 117 6.96 -7.21 1.58
CA ASN A 117 7.12 -8.32 0.64
C ASN A 117 5.99 -9.37 0.75
N SER A 118 5.35 -9.47 1.91
CA SER A 118 4.18 -10.36 2.10
C SER A 118 2.91 -9.86 1.43
N LEU A 119 2.85 -8.57 1.03
CA LEU A 119 1.70 -8.00 0.34
C LEU A 119 1.62 -8.54 -1.10
N PRO A 120 0.42 -8.85 -1.63
CA PRO A 120 0.24 -9.31 -3.01
C PRO A 120 0.28 -8.15 -4.01
N VAL A 121 1.34 -7.34 -3.97
CA VAL A 121 1.58 -6.17 -4.83
C VAL A 121 2.83 -6.42 -5.66
N ALA A 122 2.84 -6.02 -6.93
CA ALA A 122 4.01 -6.16 -7.78
C ALA A 122 5.16 -5.27 -7.29
N SER A 123 6.38 -5.78 -7.43
CA SER A 123 7.59 -5.01 -7.13
C SER A 123 7.74 -3.81 -8.10
N SER A 124 8.51 -2.80 -7.70
CA SER A 124 8.74 -1.63 -8.56
C SER A 124 9.36 -2.01 -9.91
N GLU A 125 10.25 -3.01 -9.92
CA GLU A 125 10.95 -3.49 -11.11
C GLU A 125 10.02 -4.24 -12.07
N GLU A 126 9.11 -5.06 -11.53
CA GLU A 126 8.06 -5.72 -12.31
C GLU A 126 7.13 -4.70 -12.97
N ILE A 127 6.74 -3.65 -12.23
CA ILE A 127 5.88 -2.59 -12.74
C ILE A 127 6.61 -1.83 -13.87
N GLU A 128 7.88 -1.48 -13.66
CA GLU A 128 8.69 -0.78 -14.66
C GLU A 128 8.83 -1.60 -15.95
N SER A 129 9.08 -2.91 -15.82
CA SER A 129 9.18 -3.82 -16.96
C SER A 129 7.87 -3.91 -17.75
N LYS A 130 6.73 -4.11 -17.07
CA LYS A 130 5.41 -4.17 -17.70
C LYS A 130 5.03 -2.85 -18.39
N VAL A 131 5.32 -1.72 -17.74
CA VAL A 131 5.08 -0.38 -18.32
C VAL A 131 5.95 -0.17 -19.55
N LYS A 132 7.21 -0.57 -19.51
CA LYS A 132 8.14 -0.43 -20.63
C LYS A 132 7.70 -1.25 -21.85
N GLU A 133 7.32 -2.51 -21.64
CA GLU A 133 6.76 -3.36 -22.69
C GLU A 133 5.52 -2.73 -23.33
N PHE A 134 4.59 -2.25 -22.50
CA PHE A 134 3.40 -1.55 -22.95
C PHE A 134 3.71 -0.30 -23.77
N LEU A 135 4.66 0.54 -23.32
CA LEU A 135 5.05 1.75 -24.03
C LEU A 135 5.68 1.43 -25.39
N ILE A 136 6.53 0.41 -25.47
CA ILE A 136 7.15 -0.02 -26.73
C ILE A 136 6.07 -0.51 -27.70
N GLU A 137 5.11 -1.30 -27.23
CA GLU A 137 4.02 -1.81 -28.07
C GLU A 137 3.16 -0.67 -28.64
N ILE A 138 2.83 0.32 -27.80
CA ILE A 138 2.06 1.48 -28.21
C ILE A 138 2.82 2.36 -29.19
N LEU A 139 4.07 2.70 -28.89
CA LEU A 139 4.88 3.56 -29.77
C LEU A 139 5.19 2.89 -31.10
N ARG A 140 5.26 1.55 -31.15
CA ARG A 140 5.35 0.79 -32.40
C ARG A 140 4.11 0.97 -33.28
N LYS A 141 2.92 1.00 -32.68
CA LYS A 141 1.64 1.17 -33.39
C LYS A 141 1.39 2.63 -33.79
N GLU A 142 1.68 3.56 -32.88
CA GLU A 142 1.40 4.99 -33.03
C GLU A 142 2.62 5.80 -32.52
N PRO A 143 3.61 6.14 -33.39
CA PRO A 143 4.89 6.71 -32.96
C PRO A 143 4.83 8.16 -32.46
N ASN A 144 3.80 8.93 -32.84
CA ASN A 144 3.66 10.35 -32.50
C ASN A 144 2.69 10.60 -31.32
N LEU A 145 2.48 9.61 -30.47
CA LEU A 145 1.55 9.72 -29.34
C LEU A 145 2.07 10.66 -28.25
N LYS A 146 1.19 11.54 -27.78
CA LYS A 146 1.45 12.38 -26.60
C LYS A 146 1.11 11.63 -25.32
N LEU A 147 1.81 11.97 -24.24
CA LEU A 147 1.64 11.36 -22.91
C LEU A 147 0.18 11.27 -22.44
N ASN A 148 -0.62 12.32 -22.64
CA ASN A 148 -2.03 12.36 -22.24
C ASN A 148 -2.88 11.30 -22.95
N GLN A 149 -2.55 10.97 -24.20
CA GLN A 149 -3.27 9.98 -24.99
C GLN A 149 -2.94 8.56 -24.53
N ILE A 150 -1.71 8.32 -24.06
CA ILE A 150 -1.26 7.02 -23.52
C ILE A 150 -2.11 6.64 -22.30
N PHE A 151 -2.35 7.57 -21.39
CA PHE A 151 -3.20 7.32 -20.21
C PHE A 151 -4.66 6.98 -20.57
N GLY A 152 -5.17 7.53 -21.67
CA GLY A 152 -6.54 7.27 -22.13
C GLY A 152 -6.73 5.89 -22.76
N LYS A 153 -5.66 5.25 -23.23
CA LYS A 153 -5.69 3.89 -23.82
C LYS A 153 -5.67 2.79 -22.75
N LEU A 154 -5.34 3.12 -21.50
CA LEU A 154 -5.22 2.19 -20.39
C LEU A 154 -6.57 1.96 -19.69
N ASN A 155 -6.95 0.70 -19.50
CA ASN A 155 -8.08 0.35 -18.64
C ASN A 155 -7.62 0.19 -17.18
N TRP A 156 -7.76 1.24 -16.39
CA TRP A 156 -7.27 1.34 -15.01
C TRP A 156 -7.82 0.25 -14.07
N ASN A 157 -9.05 -0.20 -14.28
CA ASN A 157 -9.64 -1.28 -13.47
C ASN A 157 -8.92 -2.61 -13.67
N GLN A 158 -8.53 -2.88 -14.92
CA GLN A 158 -7.92 -4.15 -15.32
C GLN A 158 -6.44 -4.19 -14.93
N ILE A 159 -5.73 -3.07 -15.08
CA ILE A 159 -4.32 -2.92 -14.69
C ILE A 159 -4.11 -3.17 -13.20
N LYS A 160 -5.03 -2.72 -12.34
CA LYS A 160 -4.94 -2.95 -10.90
C LYS A 160 -4.91 -4.44 -10.56
N ILE A 161 -5.61 -5.26 -11.35
CA ILE A 161 -5.70 -6.71 -11.17
C ILE A 161 -4.49 -7.40 -11.83
N ASP A 162 -4.21 -7.08 -13.09
CA ASP A 162 -3.20 -7.76 -13.91
C ASP A 162 -1.78 -7.42 -13.46
N TRP A 163 -1.55 -6.15 -13.14
CA TRP A 163 -0.23 -5.65 -12.77
C TRP A 163 -0.04 -5.58 -11.28
N LYS A 164 -1.08 -5.85 -10.48
CA LYS A 164 -1.05 -5.77 -9.01
C LYS A 164 -0.36 -4.49 -8.54
N ALA A 165 -0.69 -3.35 -9.16
CA ALA A 165 -0.04 -2.07 -8.95
C ALA A 165 -1.06 -0.96 -8.75
N SER A 166 -0.71 0.06 -7.95
CA SER A 166 -1.57 1.23 -7.80
C SER A 166 -1.52 2.10 -9.05
N GLU A 167 -2.64 2.76 -9.37
CA GLU A 167 -2.68 3.68 -10.51
C GLU A 167 -1.62 4.79 -10.40
N SER A 168 -1.37 5.28 -9.19
CA SER A 168 -0.37 6.32 -8.93
C SER A 168 1.03 5.87 -9.31
N GLN A 169 1.40 4.64 -8.92
CA GLN A 169 2.70 4.04 -9.29
C GLN A 169 2.83 3.82 -10.79
N VAL A 170 1.79 3.31 -11.45
CA VAL A 170 1.82 3.10 -12.90
C VAL A 170 1.96 4.43 -13.64
N LYS A 171 1.20 5.45 -13.23
CA LYS A 171 1.28 6.81 -13.81
C LYS A 171 2.69 7.39 -13.65
N SER A 172 3.29 7.31 -12.47
CA SER A 172 4.64 7.85 -12.25
C SER A 172 5.70 7.13 -13.09
N GLN A 173 5.61 5.81 -13.23
CA GLN A 173 6.52 5.03 -14.06
C GLN A 173 6.36 5.33 -15.55
N ILE A 174 5.13 5.48 -16.06
CA ILE A 174 4.88 5.90 -17.44
C ILE A 174 5.55 7.25 -17.72
N VAL A 175 5.37 8.23 -16.82
CA VAL A 175 5.98 9.56 -16.98
C VAL A 175 7.50 9.47 -17.01
N LYS A 176 8.10 8.67 -16.12
CA LYS A 176 9.55 8.47 -16.03
C LYS A 176 10.09 7.85 -17.32
N LEU A 177 9.57 6.70 -17.72
CA LEU A 177 10.04 5.94 -18.89
C LEU A 177 9.80 6.69 -20.21
N PHE A 178 8.66 7.36 -20.36
CA PHE A 178 8.40 8.17 -21.56
C PHE A 178 9.42 9.30 -21.72
N LYS A 179 9.81 9.96 -20.62
CA LYS A 179 10.85 11.01 -20.65
C LYS A 179 12.24 10.45 -20.96
N GLU A 180 12.55 9.25 -20.49
CA GLU A 180 13.81 8.58 -20.79
C GLU A 180 13.89 8.23 -22.28
N LEU A 181 12.81 7.67 -22.84
CA LEU A 181 12.72 7.35 -24.27
C LEU A 181 12.79 8.61 -25.15
N SER A 182 12.16 9.71 -24.73
CA SER A 182 12.21 10.98 -25.49
C SER A 182 13.58 11.66 -25.45
N LYS A 183 14.46 11.30 -24.51
CA LYS A 183 15.83 11.82 -24.41
C LYS A 183 16.84 11.02 -25.24
N GLN A 184 16.48 9.80 -25.62
CA GLN A 184 17.34 8.90 -26.41
C GLN A 184 17.22 9.11 -27.92
N ASN A 185 16.19 9.84 -28.36
CA ASN A 185 15.98 10.31 -29.74
C ASN A 185 16.30 11.81 -29.83
#